data_AF-A0AB35U1H8-F1
#
_entry.id   AF-A0AB35U1H8-F1
#
_cell.length_a   1.000
_cell.length_b   1.000
_cell.length_c   1.000
_cell.angle_alpha   90.00
_cell.angle_beta   90.00
_cell.angle_gamma   90.00
#
_symmetry.space_group_name_H-M   'P 1'
#
loop_
_entity.id
_entity.type
_entity.pdbx_description
1 polymer ?
#
loop_
_entity_poly.entity_id
_entity_poly.type
_entity_poly.pdbx_seq_one_letter_code
_entity_poly.pdbx_strand_id
1 'polypeptide(L)'
;MTETGYWQQKYAKGQTVFIIQSKLYLRQAEVLHYRDGFYVIRFADSNGGVCLRQSRLYGSKDAAETVIEKAKKDAWRIRYKEWMR
;
A
#
# COMPACT_ATOMS: atom_id res chain seq x y z
N MET A 1 -3.74 -16.87 -27.59
CA MET A 1 -3.86 -15.40 -27.43
C MET A 1 -3.59 -15.11 -25.97
N THR A 2 -2.38 -14.72 -25.61
CA THR A 2 -2.05 -14.35 -24.23
C THR A 2 -2.62 -12.96 -23.99
N GLU A 3 -3.67 -12.87 -23.19
CA GLU A 3 -4.17 -11.59 -22.66
C GLU A 3 -2.98 -10.86 -22.03
N THR A 4 -2.51 -9.82 -22.69
CA THR A 4 -1.57 -8.87 -22.11
C THR A 4 -2.29 -8.31 -20.88
N GLY A 5 -1.89 -8.76 -19.68
CA GLY A 5 -2.51 -8.41 -18.42
C GLY A 5 -2.30 -6.94 -18.10
N TYR A 6 -3.08 -6.08 -18.74
CA TYR A 6 -3.16 -4.67 -18.41
C TYR A 6 -3.67 -4.58 -16.98
N TRP A 7 -2.85 -4.03 -16.08
CA TRP A 7 -3.29 -3.71 -14.73
C TRP A 7 -4.48 -2.76 -14.86
N GLN A 8 -5.67 -3.24 -14.54
CA GLN A 8 -6.84 -2.37 -14.53
C GLN A 8 -6.67 -1.35 -13.41
N GLN A 9 -6.88 -0.08 -13.76
CA GLN A 9 -6.88 1.01 -12.81
C GLN A 9 -7.96 0.76 -11.76
N LYS A 10 -7.54 0.56 -10.51
CA LYS A 10 -8.40 0.32 -9.35
C LYS A 10 -8.83 1.61 -8.65
N TYR A 11 -8.02 2.68 -8.74
CA TYR A 11 -8.27 3.93 -8.03
C TYR A 11 -8.36 5.11 -9.00
N ALA A 12 -9.37 5.96 -8.82
CA ALA A 12 -9.58 7.14 -9.65
C ALA A 12 -8.68 8.31 -9.21
N LYS A 13 -8.45 9.27 -10.12
CA LYS A 13 -7.80 10.54 -9.76
C LYS A 13 -8.68 11.30 -8.74
N GLY A 14 -8.04 11.90 -7.74
CA GLY A 14 -8.71 12.58 -6.63
C GLY A 14 -9.20 11.64 -5.52
N GLN A 15 -9.07 10.32 -5.70
CA GLN A 15 -9.51 9.37 -4.69
C GLN A 15 -8.54 9.33 -3.51
N THR A 16 -9.11 9.32 -2.30
CA THR A 16 -8.37 9.05 -1.06
C THR A 16 -8.00 7.58 -0.98
N VAL A 17 -6.72 7.33 -0.74
CA VAL A 17 -6.10 6.01 -0.59
C VAL A 17 -5.19 6.02 0.63
N PHE A 18 -4.89 4.83 1.13
CA PHE A 18 -3.99 4.65 2.26
C PHE A 18 -2.76 3.86 1.83
N ILE A 19 -1.62 4.18 2.41
CA ILE A 19 -0.37 3.45 2.22
C ILE A 19 0.22 3.04 3.56
N ILE A 20 1.02 1.98 3.55
CA ILE A 20 1.77 1.54 4.73
C ILE A 20 3.23 1.92 4.53
N GLN A 21 3.69 2.91 5.27
CA GLN A 21 5.08 3.36 5.33
C GLN A 21 5.85 2.53 6.36
N SER A 22 7.06 2.08 6.00
CA SER A 22 7.95 1.29 6.86
C SER A 22 7.28 0.07 7.52
N LYS A 23 6.29 -0.54 6.84
CA LYS A 23 5.52 -1.72 7.28
C LYS A 23 4.65 -1.52 8.54
N LEU A 24 4.64 -0.34 9.15
CA LEU A 24 3.98 -0.11 10.44
C LEU A 24 3.13 1.16 10.50
N TYR A 25 3.42 2.15 9.66
CA TYR A 25 2.75 3.45 9.72
C TYR A 25 1.73 3.58 8.60
N LEU A 26 0.48 3.82 8.96
CA LEU A 26 -0.56 4.14 8.01
C LEU A 26 -0.48 5.61 7.63
N ARG A 27 -0.53 5.92 6.33
CA ARG A 27 -0.58 7.30 5.84
C ARG A 27 -1.66 7.46 4.79
N GLN A 28 -2.42 8.54 4.90
CA GLN A 28 -3.45 8.92 3.94
C GLN A 28 -2.83 9.71 2.78
N ALA A 29 -3.29 9.44 1.57
CA ALA A 29 -2.85 10.10 0.36
C ALA A 29 -4.00 10.23 -0.65
N GLU A 30 -3.80 11.10 -1.64
CA GLU A 30 -4.72 11.33 -2.74
C GLU A 30 -4.06 10.89 -4.05
N VAL A 31 -4.80 10.20 -4.91
CA VAL A 31 -4.32 9.78 -6.23
C VAL A 31 -4.26 10.98 -7.18
N LEU A 32 -3.06 11.31 -7.68
CA LEU A 32 -2.87 12.35 -8.67
C LEU A 32 -2.99 11.81 -10.10
N HIS A 33 -2.35 10.68 -10.37
CA HIS A 33 -2.30 10.09 -11.71
C HIS A 33 -2.02 8.58 -11.66
N TYR A 34 -2.52 7.86 -12.65
CA TYR A 34 -2.25 6.44 -12.87
C TYR A 34 -1.53 6.24 -14.20
N ARG A 35 -0.45 5.48 -14.20
CA ARG A 35 0.30 5.11 -15.41
C ARG A 35 0.83 3.69 -15.26
N ASP A 36 0.36 2.78 -16.11
CA ASP A 36 0.92 1.43 -16.30
C ASP A 36 1.17 0.65 -14.99
N GLY A 37 0.15 0.54 -14.13
CA GLY A 37 0.23 -0.18 -12.85
C GLY A 37 0.80 0.63 -11.68
N PHE A 38 1.27 1.86 -11.94
CA PHE A 38 1.78 2.78 -10.93
C PHE A 38 0.80 3.94 -10.68
N TYR A 39 0.74 4.36 -9.43
CA TYR A 39 0.00 5.54 -9.00
C TYR A 39 0.96 6.56 -8.43
N VAL A 40 0.86 7.79 -8.93
CA VAL A 40 1.43 8.96 -8.30
C VAL A 40 0.43 9.44 -7.27
N ILE A 41 0.84 9.50 -6.02
CA ILE A 41 0.02 9.96 -4.90
C ILE A 41 0.64 11.15 -4.21
N ARG A 42 -0.21 12.01 -3.65
CA ARG A 42 0.17 13.13 -2.78
C ARG A 42 -0.26 12.83 -1.36
N PHE A 43 0.61 13.04 -0.39
CA PHE A 43 0.26 12.82 1.01
C PHE A 43 -0.73 13.88 1.49
N ALA A 44 -1.65 13.51 2.38
CA ALA A 44 -2.64 14.46 2.90
C ALA A 44 -2.04 15.46 3.92
N ASP A 45 -0.97 15.06 4.60
CA ASP A 45 -0.30 15.81 5.67
C ASP A 45 0.88 16.67 5.18
N SER A 46 1.30 16.51 3.92
CA SER A 46 2.44 17.26 3.37
C SER A 46 2.30 17.44 1.87
N ASN A 47 2.94 18.46 1.31
CA ASN A 47 3.04 18.62 -0.15
C ASN A 47 3.96 17.57 -0.83
N GLY A 48 4.44 16.58 -0.07
CA GLY A 48 5.20 15.46 -0.60
C GLY A 48 4.33 14.46 -1.34
N GLY A 49 4.95 13.67 -2.21
CA GLY A 49 4.29 12.61 -2.95
C GLY A 49 5.26 11.49 -3.30
N VAL A 50 4.70 10.36 -3.73
CA VAL A 50 5.47 9.18 -4.12
C VAL A 50 4.77 8.44 -5.27
N CYS A 51 5.54 7.69 -6.05
CA CYS A 51 5.01 6.80 -7.07
C CYS A 51 5.09 5.35 -6.57
N LEU A 52 3.96 4.64 -6.51
CA LEU A 52 3.86 3.28 -5.96
C LEU A 52 3.04 2.37 -6.85
N ARG A 53 3.27 1.05 -6.73
CA ARG A 53 2.45 0.03 -7.41
C ARG A 53 1.06 -0.06 -6.78
N GLN A 54 0.08 -0.46 -7.60
CA GLN A 54 -1.30 -0.74 -7.19
C GLN A 54 -1.41 -1.58 -5.90
N SER A 55 -0.54 -2.59 -5.74
CA SER A 55 -0.56 -3.51 -4.60
C SER A 55 -0.18 -2.88 -3.26
N ARG A 56 0.40 -1.68 -3.27
CA ARG A 56 0.82 -0.93 -2.07
C ARG A 56 -0.23 0.08 -1.60
N LEU A 57 -1.32 0.22 -2.34
CA LEU A 57 -2.41 1.15 -2.06
C LEU A 57 -3.60 0.38 -1.52
N TYR A 58 -4.23 0.95 -0.50
CA TYR A 58 -5.40 0.42 0.17
C TYR A 58 -6.55 1.41 0.03
N GLY A 59 -7.73 0.90 -0.32
CA GLY A 59 -8.92 1.75 -0.52
C GLY A 59 -9.57 2.18 0.79
N SER A 60 -9.23 1.52 1.91
CA SER A 60 -9.74 1.83 3.24
C SER A 60 -8.64 1.68 4.29
N LYS A 61 -8.81 2.38 5.41
CA LYS A 61 -7.95 2.27 6.59
C LYS A 61 -7.94 0.84 7.16
N ASP A 62 -9.12 0.24 7.29
CA ASP A 62 -9.30 -1.12 7.83
C ASP A 62 -8.53 -2.20 7.04
N ALA A 63 -8.56 -2.10 5.70
CA ALA A 63 -7.82 -3.02 4.83
C ALA A 63 -6.29 -2.91 5.04
N ALA A 64 -5.80 -1.71 5.29
CA ALA A 64 -4.38 -1.49 5.56
C ALA A 64 -3.99 -1.93 6.97
N GLU A 65 -4.84 -1.67 7.98
CA GLU A 65 -4.61 -2.10 9.37
C GLU A 65 -4.55 -3.63 9.48
N THR A 66 -5.40 -4.34 8.74
CA THR A 66 -5.36 -5.81 8.66
C THR A 66 -3.99 -6.31 8.19
N VAL A 67 -3.37 -5.64 7.23
CA VAL A 67 -2.02 -5.99 6.74
C VAL A 67 -0.95 -5.67 7.78
N ILE A 68 -1.06 -4.55 8.49
CA ILE A 68 -0.14 -4.19 9.57
C ILE A 68 -0.21 -5.22 10.70
N GLU A 69 -1.41 -5.60 11.14
CA GLU A 69 -1.60 -6.58 12.22
C GLU A 69 -1.07 -7.97 11.84
N LYS A 70 -1.27 -8.39 10.58
CA LYS A 70 -0.64 -9.60 10.06
C LYS A 70 0.88 -9.50 10.08
N ALA A 71 1.44 -8.38 9.62
CA ALA A 71 2.89 -8.15 9.61
C ALA A 71 3.50 -8.18 11.03
N LYS A 72 2.80 -7.63 12.03
CA LYS A 72 3.21 -7.72 13.45
C LYS A 72 3.23 -9.17 13.93
N LYS A 73 2.17 -9.95 13.69
CA LYS A 73 2.10 -11.37 14.09
C LYS A 73 3.21 -12.21 13.43
N ASP A 74 3.49 -11.95 12.15
CA ASP A 74 4.54 -12.66 11.41
C ASP A 74 5.94 -12.29 11.93
N ALA A 75 6.18 -11.02 12.27
CA ALA A 75 7.44 -10.59 12.88
C ALA A 75 7.71 -11.30 14.22
N TRP A 76 6.68 -11.45 15.07
CA TRP A 76 6.78 -12.23 16.30
C TRP A 76 7.05 -13.71 16.02
N ARG A 77 6.39 -14.32 15.03
CA ARG A 77 6.62 -15.72 14.64
C ARG A 77 8.05 -15.97 14.16
N ILE A 78 8.64 -15.06 13.38
CA ILE A 78 10.02 -15.19 12.91
C ILE A 78 10.99 -15.04 14.09
N ARG A 79 10.84 -13.98 14.88
CA ARG A 79 11.70 -13.72 16.05
C ARG A 79 11.65 -14.85 17.09
N TYR A 80 10.48 -15.43 17.34
CA TYR A 80 10.31 -16.56 18.26
C TYR A 80 10.98 -17.85 17.75
N LYS A 81 10.93 -18.11 16.43
CA LYS A 81 11.61 -19.25 15.82
C LYS A 81 13.13 -19.10 15.79
N GLU A 82 13.65 -17.88 15.67
CA GLU A 82 15.10 -17.60 15.71
C GLU A 82 15.68 -17.80 17.12
N TRP A 83 14.93 -17.49 18.17
CA TRP A 83 15.35 -17.67 19.57
C TRP A 83 15.37 -19.14 20.04
N MET A 84 14.63 -20.04 19.40
CA MET A 84 14.60 -21.46 19.73
C MET A 84 15.52 -22.32 18.85
N ARG A 85 16.41 -21.71 18.06
CA ARG A 85 17.41 -22.43 17.28
C ARG A 85 18.72 -22.57 18.05
#